data_AF-A0A9J6EKI6-F1
#
_entry.id   AF-A0A9J6EKI6-F1
#
_cell.length_a   1.000
_cell.length_b   1.000
_cell.length_c   1.000
_cell.angle_alpha   90.00
_cell.angle_beta   90.00
_cell.angle_gamma   90.00
#
_symmetry.space_group_name_H-M   'P 1'
#
loop_
_entity.id
_entity.type
_entity.pdbx_description
1 polymer ?
#
loop_
_entity_poly.entity_id
_entity_poly.type
_entity_poly.pdbx_seq_one_letter_code
_entity_poly.pdbx_strand_id
1 'polypeptide(L)'
;MSETDKRPQFGQRYLDDDSRVFEHNAWDDICWTEEQLKAAKEKVDENSVIRVEPAVRDQYEAEAAQYWDKFYGIHSNRFFKDRHWLFVEFPELLPGNAFTRDAPQDDSTEEYPGKDSFTKDSRDWLWCGKYSVPHTRSEQDATRDRLSGSISKPGGKVIFRDYGRYDMAQLRFKNGRCIEDNFYARGDGTRVYFFTQDELTKMFTKSGFEEEQNHLDRRLQVNRGKLLRMYRVWIQARYRKKEATS
;
A
#
# COMPACT_ATOMS: atom_id res chain seq x y z
N MET A 1 31.12 -21.51 3.27
CA MET A 1 30.24 -20.40 3.64
C MET A 1 29.14 -20.99 4.51
N SER A 2 29.01 -20.55 5.76
CA SER A 2 28.09 -21.15 6.73
C SER A 2 26.63 -20.95 6.29
N GLU A 3 25.75 -21.92 6.56
CA GLU A 3 24.30 -21.88 6.26
C GLU A 3 23.54 -20.70 6.90
N THR A 4 24.22 -19.89 7.71
CA THR A 4 23.68 -18.75 8.45
C THR A 4 23.54 -17.46 7.63
N ASP A 5 23.94 -17.46 6.35
CA ASP A 5 24.00 -16.23 5.53
C ASP A 5 22.88 -16.12 4.47
N LYS A 6 21.84 -16.94 4.57
CA LYS A 6 20.64 -16.80 3.73
C LYS A 6 19.72 -15.74 4.34
N ARG A 7 19.43 -14.66 3.62
CA ARG A 7 18.42 -13.68 4.04
C ARG A 7 17.11 -14.42 4.35
N PRO A 8 16.51 -14.23 5.54
CA PRO A 8 15.27 -14.91 5.90
C PRO A 8 14.17 -14.61 4.87
N GLN A 9 13.38 -15.64 4.55
CA GLN A 9 12.15 -15.48 3.77
C GLN A 9 11.25 -14.45 4.47
N PHE A 10 10.62 -13.55 3.70
CA PHE A 10 9.65 -12.60 4.26
C PHE A 10 8.54 -13.35 5.01
N GLY A 11 8.09 -12.81 6.16
CA GLY A 11 6.98 -13.38 6.93
C GLY A 11 7.35 -14.35 8.06
N GLN A 12 8.58 -14.30 8.59
CA GLN A 12 9.02 -15.20 9.68
C GLN A 12 9.78 -14.49 10.81
N ARG A 13 9.85 -13.16 10.81
CA ARG A 13 10.59 -12.40 11.84
C ARG A 13 9.64 -11.82 12.86
N TYR A 14 9.35 -12.58 13.90
CA TYR A 14 8.47 -12.16 14.99
C TYR A 14 9.27 -11.49 16.09
N LEU A 15 8.84 -10.30 16.53
CA LEU A 15 9.43 -9.64 17.69
C LEU A 15 8.72 -10.12 18.95
N ASP A 16 9.39 -11.00 19.68
CA ASP A 16 8.96 -11.59 20.95
C ASP A 16 9.63 -10.92 22.16
N ASP A 17 10.80 -10.31 21.98
CA ASP A 17 11.53 -9.52 22.98
C ASP A 17 11.90 -8.14 22.44
N ASP A 18 11.40 -7.09 23.11
CA ASP A 18 11.59 -5.69 22.73
C ASP A 18 13.06 -5.24 22.79
N SER A 19 13.92 -5.96 23.54
CA SER A 19 15.37 -5.73 23.57
C SER A 19 16.04 -5.99 22.21
N ARG A 20 15.45 -6.88 21.41
CA ARG A 20 15.97 -7.33 20.11
C ARG A 20 15.56 -6.44 18.95
N VAL A 21 14.77 -5.40 19.18
CA VAL A 21 14.15 -4.59 18.12
C VAL A 21 15.12 -4.08 17.04
N PHE A 22 16.38 -3.82 17.40
CA PHE A 22 17.42 -3.30 16.50
C PHE A 22 18.33 -4.37 15.89
N GLU A 23 18.05 -5.66 16.11
CA GLU A 23 18.79 -6.78 15.49
C GLU A 23 18.46 -6.93 13.99
N HIS A 24 17.22 -6.62 13.61
CA HIS A 24 16.74 -6.68 12.23
C HIS A 24 16.17 -5.34 11.78
N ASN A 25 16.19 -5.08 10.46
CA ASN A 25 15.64 -3.84 9.89
C ASN A 25 14.09 -3.83 9.86
N ALA A 26 13.46 -4.99 9.98
CA ALA A 26 12.01 -5.14 9.98
C ALA A 26 11.59 -6.40 10.74
N TRP A 27 10.43 -6.30 11.40
CA TRP A 27 9.72 -7.36 12.09
C TRP A 27 8.30 -7.45 11.53
N ASP A 28 7.83 -8.68 11.32
CA ASP A 28 6.56 -9.04 10.71
C ASP A 28 5.51 -9.34 11.81
N ASP A 29 4.22 -9.33 11.46
CA ASP A 29 3.06 -9.66 12.32
C ASP A 29 3.02 -9.00 13.70
N ILE A 30 3.26 -7.69 13.73
CA ILE A 30 3.19 -6.92 14.97
C ILE A 30 1.73 -6.77 15.40
N CYS A 31 1.38 -7.46 16.48
CA CYS A 31 0.12 -7.26 17.19
C CYS A 31 0.21 -5.98 18.02
N TRP A 32 -0.71 -5.05 17.75
CA TRP A 32 -0.83 -3.86 18.58
C TRP A 32 -1.58 -4.18 19.87
N THR A 33 -1.12 -3.62 20.98
CA THR A 33 -1.86 -3.65 22.23
C THR A 33 -3.08 -2.73 22.17
N GLU A 34 -4.01 -2.89 23.10
CA GLU A 34 -5.18 -1.99 23.21
C GLU A 34 -4.74 -0.55 23.47
N GLU A 35 -3.69 -0.32 24.25
CA GLU A 35 -3.12 1.00 24.51
C GLU A 35 -2.54 1.62 23.24
N GLN A 36 -1.84 0.84 22.42
CA GLN A 36 -1.30 1.32 21.15
C GLN A 36 -2.41 1.69 20.17
N LEU A 37 -3.47 0.86 20.08
CA LEU A 37 -4.64 1.16 19.26
C LEU A 37 -5.36 2.43 19.75
N LYS A 38 -5.53 2.58 21.07
CA LYS A 38 -6.13 3.76 21.68
C LYS A 38 -5.31 5.01 21.40
N ALA A 39 -3.99 4.97 21.60
CA ALA A 39 -3.11 6.10 21.35
C ALA A 39 -3.09 6.50 19.85
N ALA A 40 -3.11 5.51 18.95
CA ALA A 40 -3.20 5.79 17.52
C ALA A 40 -4.53 6.43 17.13
N LYS A 41 -5.64 5.96 17.71
CA LYS A 41 -6.96 6.58 17.53
C LYS A 41 -6.96 8.02 18.03
N GLU A 42 -6.50 8.27 19.25
CA GLU A 42 -6.40 9.62 19.82
C GLU A 42 -5.56 10.55 18.94
N LYS A 43 -4.45 10.05 18.37
CA LYS A 43 -3.63 10.84 17.43
C LYS A 43 -4.34 11.19 16.12
N VAL A 44 -5.15 10.28 15.58
CA VAL A 44 -5.98 10.57 14.40
C VAL A 44 -7.07 11.56 14.74
N ASP A 45 -7.72 11.40 15.90
CA ASP A 45 -8.77 12.32 16.35
C ASP A 45 -8.17 13.73 16.54
N GLU A 46 -7.01 13.85 17.20
CA GLU A 46 -6.26 15.11 17.35
C GLU A 46 -5.93 15.78 16.01
N ASN A 47 -5.36 15.02 15.06
CA ASN A 47 -4.88 15.59 13.79
C ASN A 47 -6.01 15.93 12.81
N SER A 48 -7.22 15.41 13.03
CA SER A 48 -8.41 15.64 12.21
C SER A 48 -9.34 16.70 12.79
N VAL A 49 -9.07 17.21 14.01
CA VAL A 49 -9.85 18.30 14.63
C VAL A 49 -9.88 19.55 13.75
N ILE A 50 -8.72 19.98 13.27
CA ILE A 50 -8.61 21.14 12.38
C ILE A 50 -8.38 20.62 10.97
N ARG A 51 -9.41 20.75 10.14
CA ARG A 51 -9.36 20.39 8.73
C ARG A 51 -8.81 21.53 7.88
N VAL A 52 -8.40 21.19 6.67
CA VAL A 52 -8.00 22.14 5.63
C VAL A 52 -9.19 23.04 5.28
N GLU A 53 -8.95 24.34 5.18
CA GLU A 53 -9.95 25.33 4.78
C GLU A 53 -10.55 24.99 3.39
N PRO A 54 -11.86 25.22 3.16
CA PRO A 54 -12.52 24.86 1.91
C PRO A 54 -11.80 25.38 0.65
N ALA A 55 -11.37 26.64 0.65
CA ALA A 55 -10.65 27.23 -0.49
C ALA A 55 -9.32 26.51 -0.79
N VAL A 56 -8.60 26.09 0.25
CA VAL A 56 -7.32 25.37 0.11
C VAL A 56 -7.58 23.92 -0.33
N ARG A 57 -8.66 23.31 0.16
CA ARG A 57 -9.12 22.00 -0.32
C ARG A 57 -9.43 22.04 -1.82
N ASP A 58 -10.15 23.06 -2.28
CA ASP A 58 -10.51 23.21 -3.70
C ASP A 58 -9.27 23.47 -4.56
N GLN A 59 -8.28 24.23 -4.04
CA GLN A 59 -6.98 24.37 -4.68
C GLN A 59 -6.26 23.02 -4.81
N TYR A 60 -6.21 22.23 -3.73
CA TYR A 60 -5.59 20.90 -3.78
C TYR A 60 -6.28 19.96 -4.78
N GLU A 61 -7.58 20.11 -4.98
CA GLU A 61 -8.33 19.38 -5.99
C GLU A 61 -7.96 19.84 -7.41
N ALA A 62 -7.98 21.15 -7.65
CA ALA A 62 -7.71 21.74 -8.97
C ALA A 62 -6.26 21.53 -9.44
N GLU A 63 -5.29 21.57 -8.53
CA GLU A 63 -3.86 21.50 -8.84
C GLU A 63 -3.26 20.09 -8.62
N ALA A 64 -4.09 19.11 -8.28
CA ALA A 64 -3.64 17.76 -7.91
C ALA A 64 -2.68 17.12 -8.92
N ALA A 65 -2.99 17.21 -10.22
CA ALA A 65 -2.15 16.67 -11.28
C ALA A 65 -0.75 17.31 -11.28
N GLN A 66 -0.69 18.63 -11.09
CA GLN A 66 0.58 19.37 -11.07
C GLN A 66 1.43 19.00 -9.85
N TYR A 67 0.81 18.81 -8.68
CA TYR A 67 1.52 18.34 -7.48
C TYR A 67 2.14 16.96 -7.68
N TRP A 68 1.40 16.04 -8.32
CA TRP A 68 1.90 14.71 -8.64
C TRP A 68 2.99 14.73 -9.71
N ASP A 69 2.81 15.49 -10.79
CA ASP A 69 3.82 15.64 -11.84
C ASP A 69 5.14 16.18 -11.28
N LYS A 70 5.05 17.20 -10.42
CA LYS A 70 6.21 17.75 -9.71
C LYS A 70 6.87 16.70 -8.81
N PHE A 71 6.07 15.96 -8.05
CA PHE A 71 6.57 14.89 -7.18
C PHE A 71 7.34 13.83 -7.97
N TYR A 72 6.77 13.35 -9.08
CA TYR A 72 7.42 12.36 -9.95
C TYR A 72 8.66 12.93 -10.66
N GLY A 73 8.62 14.20 -11.05
CA GLY A 73 9.77 14.91 -11.63
C GLY A 73 10.96 14.99 -10.66
N ILE A 74 10.72 15.20 -9.37
CA ILE A 74 11.76 15.27 -8.33
C ILE A 74 12.26 13.86 -7.95
N HIS A 75 11.35 12.90 -7.79
CA HIS A 75 11.69 11.62 -7.17
C HIS A 75 12.01 10.47 -8.14
N SER A 76 11.70 10.60 -9.43
CA SER A 76 11.98 9.61 -10.48
C SER A 76 11.61 8.16 -10.07
N ASN A 77 12.22 7.13 -10.67
CA ASN A 77 12.00 5.72 -10.30
C ASN A 77 12.59 5.32 -8.93
N ARG A 78 13.17 6.24 -8.15
CA ARG A 78 13.85 5.92 -6.88
C ARG A 78 12.91 5.92 -5.67
N PHE A 79 11.72 6.51 -5.79
CA PHE A 79 10.77 6.60 -4.67
C PHE A 79 10.12 5.25 -4.33
N PHE A 80 9.74 4.51 -5.37
CA PHE A 80 9.13 3.19 -5.21
C PHE A 80 10.25 2.17 -5.20
N LYS A 81 10.48 1.55 -4.03
CA LYS A 81 11.37 0.39 -3.94
C LYS A 81 10.90 -0.69 -4.90
N ASP A 82 11.87 -1.44 -5.43
CA ASP A 82 11.58 -2.55 -6.31
C ASP A 82 10.57 -3.51 -5.66
N ARG A 83 9.62 -3.98 -6.46
CA ARG A 83 8.40 -4.66 -6.02
C ARG A 83 8.63 -6.15 -5.79
N HIS A 84 9.83 -6.54 -5.36
CA HIS A 84 10.18 -7.94 -5.06
C HIS A 84 9.18 -8.65 -4.16
N TRP A 85 8.64 -7.92 -3.19
CA TRP A 85 7.62 -8.45 -2.30
C TRP A 85 6.38 -8.93 -3.07
N LEU A 86 6.04 -8.34 -4.23
CA LEU A 86 4.84 -8.68 -5.00
C LEU A 86 4.87 -10.14 -5.43
N PHE A 87 6.00 -10.64 -5.92
CA PHE A 87 6.11 -12.02 -6.39
C PHE A 87 6.40 -13.02 -5.26
N VAL A 88 6.91 -12.53 -4.13
CA VAL A 88 7.01 -13.34 -2.90
C VAL A 88 5.62 -13.60 -2.32
N GLU A 89 4.76 -12.58 -2.28
CA GLU A 89 3.41 -12.64 -1.70
C GLU A 89 2.36 -13.15 -2.70
N PHE A 90 2.60 -12.99 -4.01
CA PHE A 90 1.71 -13.40 -5.11
C PHE A 90 2.50 -14.14 -6.19
N PRO A 91 3.05 -15.34 -5.89
CA PRO A 91 3.82 -16.12 -6.85
C PRO A 91 3.02 -16.48 -8.12
N GLU A 92 1.69 -16.52 -8.05
CA GLU A 92 0.80 -16.75 -9.20
C GLU A 92 0.84 -15.64 -10.25
N LEU A 93 1.39 -14.46 -9.92
CA LEU A 93 1.58 -13.37 -10.89
C LEU A 93 2.80 -13.59 -11.79
N LEU A 94 3.66 -14.56 -11.46
CA LEU A 94 4.78 -14.91 -12.32
C LEU A 94 4.28 -15.70 -13.55
N PRO A 95 4.77 -15.38 -14.76
CA PRO A 95 4.46 -16.19 -15.93
C PRO A 95 4.89 -17.65 -15.69
N GLY A 96 4.02 -18.59 -16.02
CA GLY A 96 4.27 -20.03 -15.82
C GLY A 96 5.63 -20.45 -16.40
N ASN A 97 6.48 -20.99 -15.51
CA ASN A 97 7.90 -21.41 -15.66
C ASN A 97 9.00 -20.49 -15.08
N ALA A 98 8.68 -19.37 -14.41
CA ALA A 98 9.71 -18.56 -13.74
C ALA A 98 10.15 -19.06 -12.34
N PHE A 99 9.84 -20.31 -11.97
CA PHE A 99 10.44 -20.96 -10.80
C PHE A 99 11.65 -21.80 -11.24
N THR A 100 12.81 -21.16 -11.38
CA THR A 100 14.04 -21.83 -10.95
C THR A 100 14.26 -21.44 -9.50
N ARG A 101 14.59 -22.42 -8.65
CA ARG A 101 14.83 -22.27 -7.20
C ARG A 101 16.00 -21.34 -6.85
N ASP A 102 16.54 -20.62 -7.83
CA ASP A 102 17.76 -19.83 -7.80
C ASP A 102 17.51 -18.39 -8.28
N ALA A 103 16.36 -17.79 -7.93
CA ALA A 103 16.16 -16.36 -8.14
C ALA A 103 17.26 -15.58 -7.37
N PRO A 104 18.09 -14.75 -8.03
CA PRO A 104 19.20 -14.06 -7.38
C PRO A 104 18.70 -13.17 -6.24
N GLN A 105 19.20 -13.41 -5.03
CA GLN A 105 18.97 -12.59 -3.83
C GLN A 105 19.75 -11.26 -3.86
N ASP A 106 20.11 -10.76 -5.03
CA ASP A 106 21.00 -9.61 -5.16
C ASP A 106 20.23 -8.28 -5.24
N ASP A 107 20.74 -7.29 -4.51
CA ASP A 107 20.32 -5.89 -4.42
C ASP A 107 21.00 -5.04 -5.51
N SER A 108 21.53 -5.67 -6.55
CA SER A 108 22.12 -5.00 -7.70
C SER A 108 21.05 -4.80 -8.77
N THR A 109 21.12 -3.64 -9.41
CA THR A 109 20.17 -3.05 -10.36
C THR A 109 20.02 -3.81 -11.69
N GLU A 110 20.03 -5.15 -11.68
CA GLU A 110 19.77 -5.94 -12.88
C GLU A 110 18.28 -6.20 -13.10
N GLU A 111 17.93 -6.03 -14.37
CA GLU A 111 16.59 -5.98 -14.92
C GLU A 111 15.90 -7.34 -14.78
N TYR A 112 14.82 -7.42 -14.00
CA TYR A 112 14.10 -8.67 -13.81
C TYR A 112 13.49 -9.17 -15.14
N PRO A 113 13.60 -10.49 -15.43
CA PRO A 113 12.99 -11.08 -16.61
C PRO A 113 11.47 -11.00 -16.45
N GLY A 114 10.84 -10.13 -17.25
CA GLY A 114 9.39 -9.91 -17.22
C GLY A 114 8.95 -8.44 -17.17
N LYS A 115 9.89 -7.49 -17.22
CA LYS A 115 9.58 -6.07 -17.43
C LYS A 115 8.74 -5.81 -18.70
N ASP A 116 8.92 -6.66 -19.70
CA ASP A 116 8.17 -6.67 -20.96
C ASP A 116 7.02 -7.70 -21.00
N SER A 117 6.86 -8.55 -19.98
CA SER A 117 5.86 -9.64 -19.97
C SER A 117 4.53 -9.29 -19.29
N PHE A 118 4.40 -8.07 -18.74
CA PHE A 118 3.08 -7.43 -18.61
C PHE A 118 2.61 -6.97 -19.99
N THR A 119 2.42 -7.93 -20.90
CA THR A 119 1.73 -7.65 -22.15
C THR A 119 0.30 -7.26 -21.77
N LYS A 120 -0.20 -6.23 -22.45
CA LYS A 120 -1.53 -5.62 -22.35
C LYS A 120 -2.72 -6.60 -22.43
N ASP A 121 -2.46 -7.90 -22.59
CA ASP A 121 -3.44 -8.97 -22.77
C ASP A 121 -3.63 -9.90 -21.57
N SER A 122 -2.85 -9.80 -20.48
CA SER A 122 -3.21 -10.46 -19.20
C SER A 122 -4.23 -9.62 -18.42
N ARG A 123 -5.43 -9.44 -18.99
CA ARG A 123 -6.57 -8.70 -18.39
C ARG A 123 -7.17 -9.37 -17.12
N ASP A 124 -6.47 -10.36 -16.59
CA ASP A 124 -6.94 -11.21 -15.49
C ASP A 124 -6.47 -10.72 -14.12
N TRP A 125 -5.48 -9.79 -14.08
CA TRP A 125 -4.87 -9.33 -12.83
C TRP A 125 -4.57 -7.83 -12.87
N LEU A 126 -5.19 -7.07 -11.98
CA LEU A 126 -4.87 -5.66 -11.80
C LEU A 126 -4.23 -5.43 -10.43
N TRP A 127 -2.94 -5.04 -10.45
CA TRP A 127 -2.25 -4.57 -9.27
C TRP A 127 -2.49 -3.08 -9.05
N CYS A 128 -2.89 -2.79 -7.83
CA CYS A 128 -3.37 -1.48 -7.45
C CYS A 128 -2.61 -0.97 -6.23
N GLY A 129 -1.30 -0.75 -6.41
CA GLY A 129 -0.45 -0.03 -5.44
C GLY A 129 -0.23 1.44 -5.81
N LYS A 130 -1.10 2.00 -6.65
CA LYS A 130 -1.16 3.44 -6.97
C LYS A 130 -2.41 4.13 -6.35
N TYR A 131 -3.10 3.52 -5.39
CA TYR A 131 -4.32 4.10 -4.81
C TYR A 131 -4.08 5.19 -3.77
N SER A 132 -2.86 5.34 -3.30
CA SER A 132 -2.38 6.56 -2.65
C SER A 132 -2.05 7.66 -3.67
N VAL A 133 -2.28 7.42 -4.97
CA VAL A 133 -2.10 8.36 -6.09
C VAL A 133 -3.39 8.63 -6.92
N PRO A 134 -4.59 8.89 -6.35
CA PRO A 134 -5.70 9.41 -7.13
C PRO A 134 -5.70 10.95 -7.05
N HIS A 135 -5.99 11.56 -8.19
CA HIS A 135 -5.83 12.98 -8.43
C HIS A 135 -7.06 13.79 -7.97
N THR A 136 -8.11 13.19 -7.39
CA THR A 136 -9.32 13.82 -6.80
C THR A 136 -10.21 12.75 -6.10
N ARG A 137 -11.24 13.16 -5.33
CA ARG A 137 -12.30 12.22 -4.86
C ARG A 137 -13.10 11.67 -6.06
N SER A 138 -13.34 12.52 -7.06
CA SER A 138 -13.90 12.14 -8.35
C SER A 138 -13.07 11.05 -9.05
N GLU A 139 -11.75 11.06 -8.92
CA GLU A 139 -10.88 10.06 -9.55
C GLU A 139 -10.70 8.79 -8.73
N GLN A 140 -10.95 8.81 -7.41
CA GLN A 140 -11.14 7.57 -6.67
C GLN A 140 -12.39 6.84 -7.17
N ASP A 141 -13.49 7.58 -7.34
CA ASP A 141 -14.73 7.07 -7.92
C ASP A 141 -14.55 6.67 -9.40
N ALA A 142 -13.86 7.48 -10.21
CA ALA A 142 -13.61 7.15 -11.61
C ALA A 142 -12.59 6.02 -11.78
N THR A 143 -11.63 5.86 -10.86
CA THR A 143 -10.72 4.70 -10.86
C THR A 143 -11.48 3.46 -10.43
N ARG A 144 -12.40 3.54 -9.46
CA ARG A 144 -13.35 2.45 -9.13
C ARG A 144 -14.17 2.07 -10.37
N ASP A 145 -14.70 3.05 -11.09
CA ASP A 145 -15.52 2.80 -12.27
C ASP A 145 -14.66 2.24 -13.43
N ARG A 146 -13.42 2.74 -13.61
CA ARG A 146 -12.43 2.19 -14.56
C ARG A 146 -11.97 0.79 -14.18
N LEU A 147 -11.74 0.48 -12.91
CA LEU A 147 -11.46 -0.89 -12.44
C LEU A 147 -12.61 -1.81 -12.82
N SER A 148 -13.83 -1.38 -12.53
CA SER A 148 -15.04 -2.17 -12.79
C SER A 148 -15.25 -2.41 -14.29
N GLY A 149 -14.85 -1.45 -15.15
CA GLY A 149 -14.94 -1.57 -16.61
C GLY A 149 -13.73 -2.21 -17.31
N SER A 150 -12.52 -2.10 -16.72
CA SER A 150 -11.29 -2.69 -17.28
C SER A 150 -11.15 -4.17 -16.93
N ILE A 151 -11.62 -4.56 -15.75
CA ILE A 151 -11.80 -5.96 -15.34
C ILE A 151 -13.25 -6.35 -15.63
N SER A 152 -13.57 -6.33 -16.93
CA SER A 152 -14.89 -6.65 -17.45
C SER A 152 -15.12 -8.15 -17.61
N LYS A 153 -14.07 -8.97 -17.51
CA LYS A 153 -14.19 -10.42 -17.58
C LYS A 153 -14.60 -10.97 -16.20
N PRO A 154 -15.70 -11.74 -16.13
CA PRO A 154 -15.97 -12.64 -15.02
C PRO A 154 -14.71 -13.42 -14.59
N GLY A 155 -14.52 -13.57 -13.27
CA GLY A 155 -13.38 -14.29 -12.71
C GLY A 155 -12.06 -13.51 -12.65
N GLY A 156 -11.97 -12.32 -13.25
CA GLY A 156 -10.79 -11.46 -13.16
C GLY A 156 -10.50 -11.00 -11.73
N LYS A 157 -9.22 -10.86 -11.37
CA LYS A 157 -8.78 -10.59 -10.00
C LYS A 157 -8.13 -9.21 -9.84
N VAL A 158 -8.38 -8.59 -8.69
CA VAL A 158 -7.73 -7.37 -8.22
C VAL A 158 -6.85 -7.73 -7.04
N ILE A 159 -5.61 -7.25 -7.07
CA ILE A 159 -4.72 -7.25 -5.92
C ILE A 159 -4.50 -5.80 -5.50
N PHE A 160 -4.91 -5.50 -4.27
CA PHE A 160 -4.82 -4.19 -3.67
C PHE A 160 -3.75 -4.20 -2.57
N ARG A 161 -2.85 -3.21 -2.59
CA ARG A 161 -2.01 -2.93 -1.42
C ARG A 161 -1.76 -1.44 -1.29
N ASP A 162 -2.17 -0.86 -0.17
CA ASP A 162 -1.95 0.56 0.11
C ASP A 162 -1.81 0.83 1.61
N TYR A 163 -1.64 2.10 2.00
CA TYR A 163 -1.57 2.50 3.40
C TYR A 163 -2.86 2.17 4.13
N GLY A 164 -2.73 1.46 5.24
CA GLY A 164 -3.83 1.20 6.16
C GLY A 164 -3.99 2.33 7.18
N ARG A 165 -5.20 2.45 7.73
CA ARG A 165 -5.46 3.35 8.85
C ARG A 165 -4.51 3.07 10.02
N TYR A 166 -4.07 4.15 10.67
CA TYR A 166 -3.08 4.18 11.74
C TYR A 166 -1.62 3.90 11.33
N ASP A 167 -1.31 3.83 10.02
CA ASP A 167 0.10 3.84 9.60
C ASP A 167 0.84 5.06 10.21
N MET A 168 2.11 4.89 10.56
CA MET A 168 2.91 5.96 11.17
C MET A 168 2.89 7.26 10.36
N ALA A 169 2.76 7.20 9.03
CA ALA A 169 2.62 8.41 8.21
C ALA A 169 1.34 9.19 8.54
N GLN A 170 0.22 8.51 8.83
CA GLN A 170 -1.03 9.14 9.26
C GLN A 170 -0.86 9.82 10.62
N LEU A 171 -0.26 9.10 11.58
CA LEU A 171 -0.16 9.55 12.98
C LEU A 171 0.73 10.79 13.16
N ARG A 172 1.53 11.14 12.15
CA ARG A 172 2.46 12.28 12.18
C ARG A 172 1.92 13.56 11.58
N PHE A 173 0.75 13.52 10.93
CA PHE A 173 0.15 14.73 10.39
C PHE A 173 -0.12 15.75 11.49
N LYS A 174 0.08 17.01 11.13
CA LYS A 174 -0.25 18.16 11.97
C LYS A 174 -1.65 18.66 11.62
N ASN A 175 -2.25 19.36 12.56
CA ASN A 175 -3.51 20.07 12.36
C ASN A 175 -3.47 20.96 11.12
N GLY A 176 -4.60 21.09 10.42
CA GLY A 176 -4.70 21.83 9.17
C GLY A 176 -4.17 21.07 7.94
N ARG A 177 -3.93 19.75 8.06
CA ARG A 177 -3.56 18.87 6.92
C ARG A 177 -4.63 17.85 6.57
N CYS A 178 -5.57 17.57 7.47
CA CYS A 178 -6.70 16.68 7.22
C CYS A 178 -7.68 17.36 6.26
N ILE A 179 -7.92 16.77 5.09
CA ILE A 179 -8.89 17.25 4.11
C ILE A 179 -10.27 16.64 4.44
N GLU A 180 -10.30 15.33 4.60
CA GLU A 180 -11.45 14.53 5.01
C GLU A 180 -10.98 13.37 5.90
N ASP A 181 -11.90 12.57 6.43
CA ASP A 181 -11.55 11.42 7.25
C ASP A 181 -10.62 10.48 6.47
N ASN A 182 -9.50 10.12 7.09
CA ASN A 182 -8.42 9.35 6.49
C ASN A 182 -7.76 9.96 5.24
N PHE A 183 -8.06 11.21 4.88
CA PHE A 183 -7.52 11.87 3.69
C PHE A 183 -6.75 13.15 4.04
N TYR A 184 -5.48 13.21 3.66
CA TYR A 184 -4.56 14.27 4.10
C TYR A 184 -3.75 14.86 2.95
N ALA A 185 -3.43 16.15 3.08
CA ALA A 185 -2.45 16.84 2.24
C ALA A 185 -1.05 16.74 2.84
N ARG A 186 -0.05 16.41 2.00
CA ARG A 186 1.37 16.42 2.34
C ARG A 186 1.97 17.82 2.15
N GLY A 187 3.19 18.00 2.64
CA GLY A 187 3.91 19.28 2.55
C GLY A 187 4.27 19.70 1.12
N ASP A 188 4.35 18.75 0.18
CA ASP A 188 4.61 18.96 -1.24
C ASP A 188 3.33 19.21 -2.07
N GLY A 189 2.15 19.23 -1.42
CA GLY A 189 0.85 19.38 -2.06
C GLY A 189 0.25 18.08 -2.59
N THR A 190 1.01 16.97 -2.62
CA THR A 190 0.43 15.65 -2.90
C THR A 190 -0.49 15.21 -1.77
N ARG A 191 -1.39 14.28 -2.05
CA ARG A 191 -2.38 13.81 -1.06
C ARG A 191 -2.22 12.33 -0.79
N VAL A 192 -2.71 11.89 0.35
CA VAL A 192 -2.63 10.49 0.78
C VAL A 192 -3.92 10.10 1.49
N TYR A 193 -4.40 8.90 1.17
CA TYR A 193 -5.53 8.26 1.82
C TYR A 193 -5.05 7.06 2.65
N PHE A 194 -5.71 6.80 3.79
CA PHE A 194 -5.43 5.66 4.67
C PHE A 194 -6.66 4.75 4.76
N PHE A 195 -6.61 3.59 4.13
CA PHE A 195 -7.77 2.72 3.97
C PHE A 195 -8.05 1.88 5.22
N THR A 196 -9.33 1.65 5.47
CA THR A 196 -9.81 0.59 6.39
C THR A 196 -10.25 -0.64 5.60
N GLN A 197 -10.26 -1.81 6.27
CA GLN A 197 -10.75 -3.06 5.66
C GLN A 197 -12.21 -2.93 5.23
N ASP A 198 -13.06 -2.39 6.11
CA ASP A 198 -14.49 -2.20 5.85
C ASP A 198 -14.79 -1.32 4.64
N GLU A 199 -14.06 -0.21 4.49
CA GLU A 199 -14.20 0.67 3.32
C GLU A 199 -13.84 -0.07 2.04
N LEU A 200 -12.75 -0.86 2.07
CA LEU A 200 -12.28 -1.62 0.93
C LEU A 200 -13.30 -2.71 0.53
N THR A 201 -13.81 -3.46 1.51
CA THR A 201 -14.85 -4.47 1.29
C THR A 201 -16.07 -3.84 0.65
N LYS A 202 -16.57 -2.72 1.20
CA LYS A 202 -17.74 -2.00 0.66
C LYS A 202 -17.48 -1.50 -0.77
N MET A 203 -16.30 -0.94 -1.03
CA MET A 203 -15.94 -0.39 -2.35
C MET A 203 -15.93 -1.47 -3.44
N PHE A 204 -15.28 -2.60 -3.19
CA PHE A 204 -15.17 -3.67 -4.17
C PHE A 204 -16.47 -4.48 -4.32
N THR A 205 -17.16 -4.78 -3.22
CA THR A 205 -18.45 -5.50 -3.28
C THR A 205 -19.52 -4.70 -4.03
N LYS A 206 -19.61 -3.38 -3.81
CA LYS A 206 -20.48 -2.48 -4.58
C LYS A 206 -20.17 -2.49 -6.08
N SER A 207 -18.92 -2.77 -6.45
CA SER A 207 -18.44 -2.82 -7.83
C SER A 207 -18.57 -4.23 -8.46
N GLY A 208 -19.28 -5.14 -7.80
CA GLY A 208 -19.54 -6.50 -8.30
C GLY A 208 -18.37 -7.47 -8.11
N PHE A 209 -17.49 -7.20 -7.15
CA PHE A 209 -16.44 -8.13 -6.76
C PHE A 209 -16.85 -8.92 -5.51
N GLU A 210 -16.26 -10.09 -5.33
CA GLU A 210 -16.25 -10.87 -4.10
C GLU A 210 -14.88 -10.78 -3.42
N GLU A 211 -14.87 -10.74 -2.10
CA GLU A 211 -13.65 -10.69 -1.30
C GLU A 211 -13.06 -12.09 -1.17
N GLU A 212 -11.82 -12.28 -1.62
CA GLU A 212 -11.07 -13.52 -1.40
C GLU A 212 -10.17 -13.39 -0.16
N GLN A 213 -9.58 -12.21 0.03
CA GLN A 213 -8.70 -11.90 1.15
C GLN A 213 -8.73 -10.40 1.42
N ASN A 214 -8.73 -9.99 2.68
CA ASN A 214 -8.59 -8.58 3.07
C ASN A 214 -8.00 -8.53 4.48
N HIS A 215 -6.72 -8.20 4.60
CA HIS A 215 -6.02 -8.18 5.89
C HIS A 215 -5.15 -6.93 6.06
N LEU A 216 -4.89 -6.59 7.32
CA LEU A 216 -3.93 -5.55 7.69
C LEU A 216 -2.57 -6.19 7.95
N ASP A 217 -1.60 -5.84 7.12
CA ASP A 217 -0.20 -6.18 7.29
C ASP A 217 0.46 -5.11 8.18
N ARG A 218 0.75 -5.50 9.43
CA ARG A 218 1.36 -4.64 10.45
C ARG A 218 2.81 -5.06 10.65
N ARG A 219 3.74 -4.14 10.40
CA ARG A 219 5.17 -4.39 10.56
C ARG A 219 5.84 -3.32 11.40
N LEU A 220 6.89 -3.70 12.10
CA LEU A 220 7.79 -2.75 12.74
C LEU A 220 9.06 -2.66 11.90
N GLN A 221 9.25 -1.53 11.24
CA GLN A 221 10.51 -1.19 10.59
C GLN A 221 11.37 -0.38 11.54
N VAL A 222 12.68 -0.58 11.49
CA VAL A 222 13.62 0.23 12.28
C VAL A 222 14.61 0.94 11.38
N ASN A 223 14.84 2.21 11.67
CA ASN A 223 15.99 2.93 11.17
C ASN A 223 17.07 2.89 12.25
N ARG A 224 18.06 2.01 12.08
CA ARG A 224 19.15 1.81 13.05
C ARG A 224 20.00 3.07 13.22
N GLY A 225 20.29 3.79 12.13
CA GLY A 225 21.10 5.01 12.17
C GLY A 225 20.46 6.17 12.94
N LYS A 226 19.12 6.23 12.99
CA LYS A 226 18.37 7.24 13.76
C LYS A 226 17.75 6.69 15.05
N LEU A 227 17.95 5.40 15.34
CA LEU A 227 17.27 4.66 16.41
C LEU A 227 15.74 4.87 16.40
N LEU A 228 15.14 4.93 15.21
CA LEU A 228 13.70 5.17 15.06
C LEU A 228 12.95 3.86 14.80
N ARG A 229 11.97 3.58 15.65
CA ARG A 229 10.93 2.58 15.41
C ARG A 229 9.85 3.17 14.50
N MET A 230 9.40 2.39 13.52
CA MET A 230 8.42 2.80 12.52
C MET A 230 7.36 1.72 12.37
N TYR A 231 6.23 1.91 13.04
CA TYR A 231 5.07 1.03 12.91
C TYR A 231 4.35 1.31 11.59
N ARG A 232 4.41 0.35 10.69
CA ARG A 232 3.84 0.45 9.36
C ARG A 232 2.58 -0.40 9.28
N VAL A 233 1.56 0.16 8.67
CA VAL A 233 0.28 -0.52 8.47
C VAL A 233 -0.06 -0.43 6.99
N TRP A 234 -0.13 -1.58 6.34
CA TRP A 234 -0.65 -1.70 5.00
C TRP A 234 -1.92 -2.51 5.02
N ILE A 235 -2.86 -2.15 4.16
CA ILE A 235 -3.95 -3.05 3.81
C ILE A 235 -3.52 -3.86 2.60
N GLN A 236 -3.75 -5.16 2.63
CA GLN A 236 -3.50 -6.06 1.51
C GLN A 236 -4.74 -6.89 1.27
N ALA A 237 -5.26 -6.81 0.05
CA ALA A 237 -6.51 -7.46 -0.29
C ALA A 237 -6.51 -8.02 -1.70
N ARG A 238 -7.38 -9.01 -1.87
CA ARG A 238 -7.60 -9.76 -3.09
C ARG A 238 -9.10 -9.87 -3.31
N TYR A 239 -9.53 -9.46 -4.49
CA TYR A 239 -10.94 -9.49 -4.87
C TYR A 239 -11.08 -10.15 -6.24
N ARG A 240 -12.17 -10.87 -6.46
CA ARG A 240 -12.50 -11.51 -7.73
C ARG A 240 -13.77 -10.90 -8.31
N LYS A 241 -13.82 -10.62 -9.60
CA LYS A 241 -15.04 -10.17 -10.27
C LYS A 241 -16.04 -11.32 -10.28
N LYS A 242 -17.25 -11.08 -9.76
CA LYS A 242 -18.31 -12.09 -9.76
C LYS A 242 -18.63 -12.54 -11.18
N GLU A 243 -19.02 -13.80 -11.31
CA GLU A 243 -19.58 -14.32 -12.55
C GLU A 243 -20.86 -13.56 -12.92
N ALA A 244 -21.07 -13.31 -14.22
CA ALA A 244 -22.34 -12.76 -14.67
C ALA A 244 -23.43 -13.77 -14.28
N THR A 245 -24.40 -13.33 -13.50
CA THR A 245 -25.54 -14.18 -13.13
C THR A 245 -26.37 -14.42 -14.40
N SER A 246 -26.37 -15.65 -14.90
CA SER A 246 -27.19 -16.10 -16.03
C SER A 246 -28.69 -15.93 -15.77
#